data_AF-A0A9P6HNM4-F1
#
_entry.id   AF-A0A9P6HNM4-F1
#
_cell.length_a   1.000
_cell.length_b   1.000
_cell.length_c   1.000
_cell.angle_alpha   90.00
_cell.angle_beta   90.00
_cell.angle_gamma   90.00
#
_symmetry.space_group_name_H-M   'P 1'
#
loop_
_entity.id
_entity.type
_entity.pdbx_description
1 polymer ?
#
loop_
_entity_poly.entity_id
_entity_poly.type
_entity_poly.pdbx_seq_one_letter_code
_entity_poly.pdbx_strand_id
1 'polypeptide(L)'
;MCAVFESADLDDAETVDADKAVHDKQAVANVRTEAVAIAKTEFNMELNSEEGQTALGLFPKVVSLARKLNESQPLQLEFEQLISSNRQTQQRTLTRRVPTRWNTDFAALQSHVMFRREILQLIAANPSLKMYLLTEKQWDLARHLSDVLVIFDEITTLFSCADVPLVHEVVPMLIQLEERLENIRDAPDLPKVIRIAAIASLLVVEKYSKLSDLSEVYRIAMGTCFTFTKHRPSHLAALQ
;
A
#
# COMPACT_ATOMS: atom_id res chain seq x y z
N MET A 1 10.88 31.58 -4.11
CA MET A 1 12.02 30.69 -4.47
C MET A 1 11.68 29.32 -3.90
N CYS A 2 10.93 28.52 -4.65
CA CYS A 2 10.44 27.22 -4.19
C CYS A 2 11.57 26.20 -4.29
N ALA A 3 11.97 25.63 -3.15
CA ALA A 3 12.86 24.48 -3.13
C ALA A 3 12.09 23.27 -3.69
N VAL A 4 12.46 22.87 -4.90
CA VAL A 4 12.12 21.57 -5.48
C VAL A 4 12.83 20.54 -4.61
N PHE A 5 12.09 19.85 -3.75
CA PHE A 5 12.57 18.61 -3.16
C PHE A 5 12.55 17.56 -4.27
N GLU A 6 13.66 17.48 -4.98
CA GLU A 6 13.98 16.40 -5.90
C GLU A 6 14.12 15.14 -5.03
N SER A 7 13.04 14.36 -4.97
CA SER A 7 13.05 13.04 -4.35
C SER A 7 13.99 12.17 -5.17
N ALA A 8 15.19 11.94 -4.66
CA ALA A 8 16.18 11.06 -5.27
C ALA A 8 15.52 9.73 -5.64
N ASP A 9 15.43 9.49 -6.95
CA ASP A 9 15.01 8.22 -7.54
C ASP A 9 15.85 7.10 -6.93
N LEU A 10 15.19 6.23 -6.14
CA LEU A 10 15.78 4.98 -5.67
C LEU A 10 15.26 3.86 -6.57
N ASP A 11 15.71 3.91 -7.83
CA ASP A 11 15.55 2.85 -8.83
C ASP A 11 16.72 1.86 -8.70
N ASP A 12 16.51 0.73 -8.02
CA ASP A 12 17.26 -0.50 -8.32
C ASP A 12 16.65 -1.07 -9.60
N ALA A 13 17.18 -0.62 -10.74
CA ALA A 13 16.75 -0.99 -12.07
C ALA A 13 17.25 -2.40 -12.44
N GLU A 14 16.38 -3.40 -12.36
CA GLU A 14 16.23 -4.32 -13.50
C GLU A 14 15.39 -3.57 -14.53
N THR A 15 15.88 -3.48 -15.76
CA THR A 15 15.40 -2.63 -16.86
C THR A 15 13.88 -2.59 -16.98
N VAL A 16 13.23 -1.70 -16.23
CA VAL A 16 11.88 -1.25 -16.52
C VAL A 16 12.04 -0.37 -17.75
N ASP A 17 11.42 -0.79 -18.85
CA ASP A 17 11.34 -0.01 -20.09
C ASP A 17 11.06 1.46 -19.74
N ALA A 18 11.99 2.34 -20.12
CA ALA A 18 11.95 3.75 -19.75
C ALA A 18 10.62 4.39 -20.21
N ASP A 19 10.10 3.94 -21.35
CA ASP A 19 8.83 4.42 -21.90
C ASP A 19 7.64 3.98 -21.02
N LYS A 20 7.66 2.73 -20.53
CA LYS A 20 6.68 2.23 -19.56
C LYS A 20 6.73 3.00 -18.24
N ALA A 21 7.92 3.28 -17.73
CA ALA A 21 8.08 4.04 -16.49
C ALA A 21 7.55 5.48 -16.62
N VAL A 22 7.80 6.14 -17.75
CA VAL A 22 7.26 7.47 -18.05
C VAL A 22 5.74 7.44 -18.15
N HIS A 23 5.19 6.46 -18.86
CA HIS A 23 3.74 6.29 -18.99
C HIS A 23 3.06 6.07 -17.63
N ASP A 24 3.59 5.17 -16.79
CA ASP A 24 3.03 4.85 -15.48
C ASP A 24 3.11 6.07 -14.54
N LYS A 25 4.24 6.81 -14.55
CA LYS A 25 4.38 8.08 -13.80
C LYS A 25 3.33 9.10 -14.25
N GLN A 26 3.09 9.24 -15.56
CA GLN A 26 2.08 10.16 -16.08
C GLN A 26 0.66 9.74 -15.71
N ALA A 27 0.35 8.44 -15.78
CA ALA A 27 -0.96 7.92 -15.39
C ALA A 27 -1.26 8.20 -13.91
N VAL A 28 -0.30 7.97 -13.01
CA VAL A 28 -0.43 8.30 -11.58
C VAL A 28 -0.59 9.80 -11.36
N ALA A 29 0.16 10.64 -12.08
CA ALA A 29 0.06 12.09 -11.97
C ALA A 29 -1.32 12.62 -12.41
N ASN A 30 -1.88 12.05 -13.48
CA ASN A 30 -3.21 12.41 -13.98
C ASN A 30 -4.29 12.07 -12.95
N VAL A 31 -4.32 10.82 -12.47
CA VAL A 31 -5.28 10.37 -11.45
C VAL A 31 -5.17 11.21 -10.17
N ARG A 32 -3.94 11.52 -9.73
CA ARG A 32 -3.72 12.38 -8.58
C ARG A 32 -4.31 13.78 -8.79
N THR A 33 -4.08 14.38 -9.95
CA THR A 33 -4.56 15.73 -10.25
C THR A 33 -6.08 15.77 -10.27
N GLU A 34 -6.70 14.78 -10.90
CA GLU A 34 -8.15 14.61 -10.94
C GLU A 34 -8.75 14.40 -9.55
N ALA A 35 -8.16 13.52 -8.74
CA ALA A 35 -8.62 13.27 -7.37
C ALA A 35 -8.54 14.52 -6.48
N VAL A 36 -7.49 15.34 -6.62
CA VAL A 36 -7.37 16.61 -5.89
C VAL A 36 -8.43 17.60 -6.36
N ALA A 37 -8.75 17.65 -7.65
CA ALA A 37 -9.81 18.50 -8.17
C ALA A 37 -11.18 18.08 -7.61
N ILE A 38 -11.52 16.79 -7.67
CA ILE A 38 -12.76 16.21 -7.12
C ILE A 38 -12.86 16.48 -5.62
N ALA A 39 -11.79 16.22 -4.87
CA ALA A 39 -11.75 16.46 -3.43
C ALA A 39 -12.09 17.91 -3.08
N LYS A 40 -11.58 18.86 -3.87
CA LYS A 40 -11.85 20.29 -3.69
C LYS A 40 -13.29 20.64 -4.07
N THR A 41 -13.78 20.20 -5.22
CA THR A 41 -15.07 20.63 -5.77
C THR A 41 -16.26 19.95 -5.09
N GLU A 42 -16.15 18.66 -4.81
CA GLU A 42 -17.27 17.84 -4.33
C GLU A 42 -17.24 17.62 -2.82
N PHE A 43 -16.04 17.56 -2.23
CA PHE A 43 -15.88 17.23 -0.80
C PHE A 43 -15.34 18.39 0.04
N ASN A 44 -15.07 19.56 -0.57
CA ASN A 44 -14.49 20.73 0.09
C ASN A 44 -13.21 20.40 0.89
N MET A 45 -12.41 19.46 0.37
CA MET A 45 -11.16 19.01 0.94
C MET A 45 -9.98 19.61 0.18
N GLU A 46 -9.16 20.41 0.88
CA GLU A 46 -7.89 20.92 0.36
C GLU A 46 -6.74 20.51 1.28
N LEU A 47 -5.66 20.02 0.68
CA LEU A 47 -4.39 19.77 1.34
C LEU A 47 -3.58 21.05 1.38
N ASN A 48 -3.13 21.41 2.57
CA ASN A 48 -2.12 22.45 2.67
C ASN A 48 -0.73 21.90 2.30
N SER A 49 0.22 22.82 2.06
CA SER A 49 1.59 22.46 1.67
C SER A 49 2.29 21.59 2.72
N GLU A 50 2.06 21.84 4.01
CA GLU A 50 2.68 21.07 5.10
C GLU A 50 2.17 19.62 5.17
N GLU A 51 0.86 19.41 5.05
CA GLU A 51 0.22 18.09 4.97
C GLU A 51 0.77 17.31 3.76
N GLY A 52 0.87 17.98 2.61
CA GLY A 52 1.44 17.41 1.39
C GLY A 52 2.90 16.97 1.58
N GLN A 53 3.75 17.83 2.16
CA GLN A 53 5.16 17.50 2.40
C GLN A 53 5.33 16.40 3.45
N THR A 54 4.49 16.39 4.48
CA THR A 54 4.49 15.34 5.51
C THR A 54 4.24 13.96 4.88
N ALA A 55 3.25 13.88 3.98
CA ALA A 55 2.90 12.65 3.28
C ALA A 55 3.98 12.22 2.27
N LEU A 56 4.46 13.14 1.43
CA LEU A 56 5.49 12.84 0.43
C LEU A 56 6.82 12.39 1.07
N GLY A 57 7.15 12.91 2.26
CA GLY A 57 8.35 12.54 3.00
C GLY A 57 8.27 11.24 3.79
N LEU A 58 7.11 10.56 3.86
CA LEU A 58 6.92 9.37 4.71
C LEU A 58 7.63 8.14 4.13
N PHE A 59 7.20 7.68 2.95
CA PHE A 59 7.73 6.45 2.34
C PHE A 59 9.24 6.49 2.08
N PRO A 60 9.84 7.59 1.58
CA PRO A 60 11.29 7.65 1.39
C PRO A 60 12.08 7.33 2.67
N LYS A 61 11.62 7.80 3.84
CA LYS A 61 12.26 7.51 5.12
C LYS A 61 12.06 6.06 5.55
N VAL A 62 10.84 5.55 5.44
CA VAL A 62 10.49 4.15 5.77
C VAL A 62 11.34 3.18 4.96
N VAL A 63 11.35 3.35 3.64
CA VAL A 63 12.06 2.48 2.69
C VAL A 63 13.56 2.61 2.87
N SER A 64 14.08 3.84 3.02
CA SER A 64 15.53 4.04 3.17
C SER A 64 16.07 3.48 4.47
N LEU A 65 15.34 3.59 5.59
CA LEU A 65 15.76 2.99 6.84
C LEU A 65 15.76 1.46 6.73
N ALA A 66 14.67 0.88 6.22
CA ALA A 66 14.57 -0.57 6.04
C ALA A 66 15.72 -1.09 5.18
N ARG A 67 15.99 -0.44 4.04
CA ARG A 67 17.13 -0.78 3.18
C ARG A 67 18.46 -0.69 3.91
N LYS A 68 18.75 0.45 4.57
CA LYS A 68 20.01 0.68 5.27
C LYS A 68 20.28 -0.35 6.36
N LEU A 69 19.23 -0.73 7.08
CA LEU A 69 19.27 -1.72 8.16
C LEU A 69 19.53 -3.13 7.60
N ASN A 70 18.83 -3.50 6.52
CA ASN A 70 19.01 -4.81 5.86
C ASN A 70 20.38 -4.96 5.18
N GLU A 71 20.96 -3.88 4.65
CA GLU A 71 22.27 -3.90 3.98
C GLU A 71 23.46 -3.89 4.97
N SER A 72 23.22 -3.57 6.25
CA SER A 72 24.27 -3.41 7.24
C SER A 72 24.14 -4.44 8.36
N GLN A 73 24.94 -5.51 8.28
CA GLN A 73 25.00 -6.55 9.31
C GLN A 73 25.17 -6.02 10.75
N PRO A 74 26.07 -5.05 11.07
CA PRO A 74 26.19 -4.56 12.43
C PRO A 74 24.93 -3.84 12.92
N LEU A 75 24.28 -3.02 12.07
CA LEU A 75 23.03 -2.34 12.42
C LEU A 75 21.87 -3.32 12.58
N GLN A 76 21.80 -4.35 11.73
CA GLN A 76 20.81 -5.43 11.82
C GLN A 76 20.95 -6.17 13.16
N LEU A 77 22.16 -6.55 13.56
CA LEU A 77 22.40 -7.23 14.84
C LEU A 77 22.04 -6.36 16.05
N GLU A 78 22.39 -5.08 16.03
CA GLU A 78 22.00 -4.13 17.08
C GLU A 78 20.47 -4.01 17.18
N PHE A 79 19.79 -3.89 16.05
CA PHE A 79 18.34 -3.83 16.00
C PHE A 79 17.67 -5.11 16.50
N GLU A 80 18.21 -6.28 16.15
CA GLU A 80 17.74 -7.58 16.66
C GLU A 80 17.86 -7.70 18.18
N GLN A 81 18.91 -7.14 18.78
CA GLN A 81 19.06 -7.10 20.23
C GLN A 81 17.97 -6.23 20.89
N LEU A 82 17.64 -5.10 20.28
CA LEU A 82 16.53 -4.25 20.73
C LEU A 82 15.19 -4.99 20.63
N ILE A 83 14.94 -5.69 19.51
CA ILE A 83 13.72 -6.49 19.31
C ILE A 83 13.65 -7.67 20.26
N SER A 84 14.78 -8.31 20.62
CA SER A 84 14.79 -9.49 21.51
C SER A 84 14.26 -9.17 22.91
N SER A 85 14.29 -7.90 23.31
CA SER A 85 13.64 -7.41 24.53
C SER A 85 12.10 -7.38 24.42
N ASN A 86 11.56 -7.49 23.19
CA ASN A 86 10.15 -7.53 22.86
C ASN A 86 9.70 -8.96 22.49
N ARG A 87 9.02 -9.64 23.42
CA ARG A 87 8.61 -11.05 23.25
C ARG A 87 7.40 -11.27 22.34
N GLN A 88 6.80 -10.21 21.79
CA GLN A 88 5.50 -10.27 21.13
C GLN A 88 5.57 -10.55 19.62
N THR A 89 6.75 -10.58 19.02
CA THR A 89 6.91 -10.79 17.58
C THR A 89 8.04 -11.76 17.23
N GLN A 90 7.82 -12.52 16.17
CA GLN A 90 8.82 -13.36 15.52
C GLN A 90 9.64 -12.59 14.47
N GLN A 91 9.13 -11.46 13.98
CA GLN A 91 9.85 -10.63 13.02
C GLN A 91 11.07 -10.00 13.69
N ARG A 92 12.23 -10.09 13.04
CA ARG A 92 13.54 -9.64 13.55
C ARG A 92 14.18 -8.52 12.73
N THR A 93 13.56 -8.11 11.63
CA THR A 93 14.07 -7.05 10.76
C THR A 93 12.93 -6.18 10.25
N LEU A 94 13.25 -4.98 9.75
CA LEU A 94 12.32 -4.17 8.98
C LEU A 94 12.12 -4.79 7.60
N THR A 95 10.87 -4.83 7.14
CA THR A 95 10.58 -5.38 5.82
C THR A 95 11.12 -4.45 4.73
N ARG A 96 11.97 -4.99 3.85
CA ARG A 96 12.51 -4.25 2.69
C ARG A 96 11.43 -4.16 1.60
N ARG A 97 11.31 -2.97 0.99
CA ARG A 97 10.54 -2.76 -0.24
C ARG A 97 11.15 -3.56 -1.39
N VAL A 98 10.33 -4.30 -2.13
CA VAL A 98 10.72 -5.00 -3.36
C VAL A 98 9.89 -4.43 -4.51
N PRO A 99 10.50 -3.68 -5.45
CA PRO A 99 9.76 -2.97 -6.51
C PRO A 99 8.83 -3.87 -7.34
N THR A 100 9.21 -5.14 -7.55
CA THR A 100 8.44 -6.10 -8.34
C THR A 100 7.28 -6.76 -7.57
N ARG A 101 7.14 -6.51 -6.26
CA ARG A 101 6.14 -7.15 -5.40
C ARG A 101 5.25 -6.08 -4.75
N TRP A 102 4.01 -6.01 -5.24
CA TRP A 102 3.04 -4.93 -4.95
C TRP A 102 2.74 -4.74 -3.45
N ASN A 103 2.83 -5.79 -2.63
CA ASN A 103 2.46 -5.73 -1.21
C ASN A 103 3.60 -5.28 -0.29
N THR A 104 4.81 -5.10 -0.82
CA THR A 104 5.98 -4.83 0.02
C THR A 104 6.02 -3.41 0.56
N ASP A 105 5.36 -2.46 -0.09
CA ASP A 105 5.20 -1.10 0.42
C ASP A 105 4.37 -1.09 1.72
N PHE A 106 3.25 -1.82 1.73
CA PHE A 106 2.44 -2.00 2.93
C PHE A 106 3.23 -2.73 4.03
N ALA A 107 3.87 -3.86 3.71
CA ALA A 107 4.63 -4.62 4.69
C ALA A 107 5.82 -3.83 5.28
N ALA A 108 6.48 -2.99 4.47
CA ALA A 108 7.52 -2.07 4.93
C ALA A 108 6.95 -1.06 5.93
N LEU A 109 5.85 -0.40 5.61
CA LEU A 109 5.18 0.56 6.49
C LEU A 109 4.72 -0.09 7.80
N GLN A 110 4.06 -1.24 7.72
CA GLN A 110 3.54 -1.96 8.88
C GLN A 110 4.67 -2.38 9.84
N SER A 111 5.77 -2.93 9.30
CA SER A 111 6.95 -3.24 10.12
C SER A 111 7.55 -2.00 10.79
N HIS A 112 7.55 -0.86 10.10
CA HIS A 112 8.07 0.39 10.63
C HIS A 112 7.21 0.90 11.79
N VAL A 113 5.88 0.85 11.65
CA VAL A 113 4.93 1.19 12.72
C VAL A 113 5.09 0.24 13.92
N MET A 114 5.21 -1.06 13.65
CA MET A 114 5.37 -2.10 14.67
C MET A 114 6.61 -1.87 15.54
N PHE A 115 7.74 -1.56 14.93
CA PHE A 115 9.03 -1.39 15.62
C PHE A 115 9.34 0.06 15.98
N ARG A 116 8.33 0.93 16.14
CA ARG A 116 8.53 2.35 16.45
C ARG A 116 9.50 2.57 17.61
N ARG A 117 9.32 1.84 18.71
CA ARG A 117 10.15 2.00 19.92
C ARG A 117 11.60 1.62 19.65
N GLU A 118 11.82 0.48 19.02
CA GLU A 118 13.14 -0.06 18.70
C GLU A 118 13.85 0.84 17.68
N ILE A 119 13.14 1.37 16.68
CA ILE A 119 13.66 2.35 15.72
C ILE A 119 14.13 3.62 16.44
N LEU A 120 13.34 4.15 17.38
CA LEU A 120 13.71 5.35 18.13
C LEU A 120 14.98 5.11 18.98
N GLN A 121 15.10 3.95 19.60
CA GLN A 121 16.31 3.58 20.36
C GLN A 121 17.53 3.41 19.46
N LEU A 122 17.37 2.73 18.32
CA LEU A 122 18.45 2.54 17.34
C LEU A 122 18.97 3.88 16.81
N ILE A 123 18.08 4.81 16.44
CA ILE A 123 18.45 6.13 15.94
C ILE A 123 19.09 6.98 17.05
N ALA A 124 18.63 6.85 18.29
CA ALA A 124 19.26 7.54 19.43
C ALA A 124 20.70 7.08 19.67
N ALA A 125 20.97 5.79 19.51
CA ALA A 125 22.32 5.21 19.59
C ALA A 125 23.18 5.54 18.34
N ASN A 126 22.56 5.74 17.18
CA ASN A 126 23.22 5.97 15.90
C ASN A 126 22.81 7.31 15.26
N PRO A 127 23.43 8.44 15.63
CA PRO A 127 23.05 9.78 15.14
C PRO A 127 23.08 9.95 13.61
N SER A 128 23.88 9.14 12.90
CA SER A 128 23.94 9.12 11.44
C SER A 128 22.62 8.69 10.79
N LEU A 129 21.74 7.97 11.51
CA LEU A 129 20.43 7.51 11.03
C LEU A 129 19.32 8.56 11.22
N LYS A 130 19.61 9.71 11.84
CA LYS A 130 18.61 10.74 12.16
C LYS A 130 17.83 11.25 10.95
N MET A 131 18.41 11.22 9.75
CA MET A 131 17.72 11.61 8.51
C MET A 131 16.49 10.75 8.19
N TYR A 132 16.45 9.51 8.68
CA TYR A 132 15.34 8.59 8.46
C TYR A 132 14.27 8.67 9.55
N LEU A 133 14.45 9.50 10.57
CA LEU A 133 13.49 9.64 11.66
C LEU A 133 12.18 10.25 11.15
N LEU A 134 11.07 9.55 11.36
CA LEU A 134 9.74 10.09 11.14
C LEU A 134 9.42 11.15 12.20
N THR A 135 8.79 12.25 11.78
CA THR A 135 8.20 13.22 12.72
C THR A 135 6.97 12.61 13.39
N GLU A 136 6.50 13.19 14.50
CA GLU A 136 5.26 12.73 15.15
C GLU A 136 4.06 12.72 14.18
N LYS A 137 3.91 13.78 13.36
CA LYS A 137 2.89 13.82 12.31
C LYS A 137 3.02 12.68 11.29
N GLN A 138 4.26 12.30 10.94
CA GLN A 138 4.51 11.18 10.05
C GLN A 138 4.22 9.83 10.72
N TRP A 139 4.53 9.67 12.02
CA TRP A 139 4.16 8.48 12.78
C TRP A 139 2.65 8.31 12.89
N ASP A 140 1.91 9.40 13.08
CA ASP A 140 0.44 9.37 13.13
C ASP A 140 -0.15 9.04 11.77
N LEU A 141 0.37 9.66 10.70
CA LEU A 141 -0.01 9.33 9.33
C LEU A 141 0.29 7.87 8.99
N ALA A 142 1.45 7.34 9.40
CA ALA A 142 1.85 5.96 9.13
C ALA A 142 0.90 4.94 9.77
N ARG A 143 0.36 5.24 10.97
CA ARG A 143 -0.63 4.38 11.64
C ARG A 143 -1.94 4.34 10.87
N HIS A 144 -2.55 5.51 10.61
CA HIS A 144 -3.79 5.57 9.82
C HIS A 144 -3.63 4.94 8.43
N LEU A 145 -2.50 5.17 7.77
CA LEU A 145 -2.22 4.60 6.46
C LEU A 145 -2.04 3.08 6.52
N SER A 146 -1.41 2.56 7.58
CA SER A 146 -1.30 1.10 7.77
C SER A 146 -2.67 0.46 7.92
N ASP A 147 -3.58 1.05 8.70
CA ASP A 147 -4.92 0.51 8.89
C ASP A 147 -5.73 0.49 7.58
N VAL A 148 -5.58 1.53 6.75
CA VAL A 148 -6.24 1.65 5.45
C VAL A 148 -5.66 0.70 4.40
N LEU A 149 -4.34 0.54 4.34
CA LEU A 149 -3.71 -0.27 3.30
C LEU A 149 -4.00 -1.77 3.41
N VAL A 150 -4.49 -2.24 4.56
CA VAL A 150 -4.96 -3.63 4.76
C VAL A 150 -5.98 -4.04 3.70
N ILE A 151 -6.87 -3.13 3.27
CA ILE A 151 -7.90 -3.45 2.28
C ILE A 151 -7.30 -3.93 0.94
N PHE A 152 -6.13 -3.38 0.57
CA PHE A 152 -5.43 -3.75 -0.65
C PHE A 152 -4.60 -5.00 -0.43
N ASP A 153 -3.97 -5.15 0.74
CA ASP A 153 -3.14 -6.31 1.06
C ASP A 153 -3.96 -7.61 1.07
N GLU A 154 -5.17 -7.59 1.63
CA GLU A 154 -6.09 -8.74 1.62
C GLU A 154 -6.39 -9.20 0.18
N ILE A 155 -6.75 -8.27 -0.70
CA ILE A 155 -7.11 -8.55 -2.09
C ILE A 155 -5.90 -9.06 -2.88
N THR A 156 -4.79 -8.33 -2.81
CA THR A 156 -3.57 -8.66 -3.56
C THR A 156 -2.93 -9.96 -3.08
N THR A 157 -3.01 -10.27 -1.78
CA THR A 157 -2.57 -11.56 -1.24
C THR A 157 -3.41 -12.70 -1.81
N LEU A 158 -4.74 -12.54 -1.85
CA LEU A 158 -5.63 -13.54 -2.42
C LEU A 158 -5.32 -13.80 -3.90
N PHE A 159 -5.20 -12.75 -4.71
CA PHE A 159 -4.89 -12.89 -6.15
C PHE A 159 -3.44 -13.31 -6.43
N SER A 160 -2.57 -13.35 -5.43
CA SER A 160 -1.21 -13.89 -5.55
C SER A 160 -1.15 -15.41 -5.36
N CYS A 161 -2.25 -16.07 -4.96
CA CYS A 161 -2.32 -17.52 -4.82
C CYS A 161 -2.42 -18.21 -6.20
N ALA A 162 -1.35 -18.91 -6.60
CA ALA A 162 -1.28 -19.56 -7.92
C ALA A 162 -2.20 -20.78 -8.07
N ASP A 163 -2.59 -21.42 -6.96
CA ASP A 163 -3.27 -22.71 -6.97
C ASP A 163 -4.80 -22.63 -7.08
N VAL A 164 -5.38 -21.41 -7.05
CA VAL A 164 -6.84 -21.22 -7.02
C VAL A 164 -7.29 -20.34 -8.20
N PRO A 165 -8.18 -20.82 -9.08
CA PRO A 165 -8.69 -20.01 -10.19
C PRO A 165 -9.71 -18.97 -9.68
N LEU A 166 -9.25 -17.73 -9.48
CA LEU A 166 -10.03 -16.64 -8.87
C LEU A 166 -10.65 -15.65 -9.87
N VAL A 167 -10.70 -16.00 -11.16
CA VAL A 167 -11.25 -15.09 -12.21
C VAL A 167 -12.69 -14.67 -11.90
N HIS A 168 -13.49 -15.56 -11.29
CA HIS A 168 -14.88 -15.27 -10.90
C HIS A 168 -14.98 -14.30 -9.70
N GLU A 169 -13.92 -14.14 -8.90
CA GLU A 169 -13.88 -13.25 -7.74
C GLU A 169 -13.44 -11.83 -8.09
N VAL A 170 -12.91 -11.58 -9.29
CA VAL A 170 -12.38 -10.25 -9.68
C VAL A 170 -13.45 -9.16 -9.56
N VAL A 171 -14.64 -9.37 -10.15
CA VAL A 171 -15.72 -8.37 -10.11
C VAL A 171 -16.30 -8.20 -8.70
N PRO A 172 -16.65 -9.26 -7.94
CA PRO A 172 -17.04 -9.14 -6.54
C PRO A 172 -16.03 -8.37 -5.68
N MET A 173 -14.74 -8.61 -5.89
CA MET A 173 -13.67 -7.95 -5.12
C MET A 173 -13.50 -6.48 -5.50
N LEU A 174 -13.69 -6.10 -6.77
CA LEU A 174 -13.70 -4.69 -7.18
C LEU A 174 -14.86 -3.93 -6.53
N ILE A 175 -16.07 -4.52 -6.46
CA ILE A 175 -17.24 -3.92 -5.80
C ILE A 175 -16.98 -3.74 -4.29
N GLN A 176 -16.44 -4.77 -3.63
CA GLN A 176 -16.09 -4.67 -2.21
C GLN A 176 -14.99 -3.63 -1.94
N LEU A 177 -14.00 -3.54 -2.83
CA LEU A 177 -12.94 -2.54 -2.72
C LEU A 177 -13.49 -1.13 -2.90
N GLU A 178 -14.40 -0.92 -3.85
CA GLU A 178 -15.10 0.34 -4.07
C GLU A 178 -15.82 0.79 -2.80
N GLU A 179 -16.68 -0.05 -2.22
CA GLU A 179 -17.42 0.25 -0.98
C GLU A 179 -16.48 0.60 0.18
N ARG A 180 -15.39 -0.16 0.37
CA ARG A 180 -14.40 0.12 1.41
C ARG A 180 -13.69 1.45 1.20
N LEU A 181 -13.37 1.80 -0.05
CA LEU A 181 -12.75 3.06 -0.40
C LEU A 181 -13.69 4.26 -0.21
N GLU A 182 -14.99 4.10 -0.49
CA GLU A 182 -16.00 5.11 -0.19
C GLU A 182 -16.08 5.39 1.31
N ASN A 183 -16.11 4.33 2.13
CA ASN A 183 -16.07 4.46 3.58
C ASN A 183 -14.83 5.21 4.06
N ILE A 184 -13.67 4.97 3.46
CA ILE A 184 -12.41 5.66 3.79
C ILE A 184 -12.44 7.13 3.34
N ARG A 185 -12.99 7.42 2.15
CA ARG A 185 -13.19 8.79 1.65
C ARG A 185 -14.08 9.59 2.60
N ASP A 186 -15.11 8.98 3.15
CA ASP A 186 -16.14 9.67 3.94
C ASP A 186 -15.83 9.70 5.44
N ALA A 187 -14.85 8.93 5.91
CA ALA A 187 -14.39 8.90 7.30
C ALA A 187 -13.78 10.26 7.74
N PRO A 188 -14.42 11.02 8.63
CA PRO A 188 -13.98 12.38 9.00
C PRO A 188 -12.76 12.41 9.92
N ASP A 189 -12.48 11.30 10.59
CA ASP A 189 -11.33 11.09 11.49
C ASP A 189 -10.03 10.78 10.74
N LEU A 190 -10.13 10.35 9.47
CA LEU A 190 -8.94 10.09 8.66
C LEU A 190 -8.30 11.39 8.13
N PRO A 191 -6.96 11.43 8.06
CA PRO A 191 -6.23 12.53 7.44
C PRO A 191 -6.72 12.79 6.00
N LYS A 192 -6.90 14.06 5.64
CA LYS A 192 -7.34 14.47 4.29
C LYS A 192 -6.54 13.81 3.16
N VAL A 193 -5.23 13.63 3.36
CA VAL A 193 -4.37 13.02 2.34
C VAL A 193 -4.75 11.56 2.04
N ILE A 194 -5.18 10.81 3.07
CA ILE A 194 -5.65 9.43 2.91
C ILE A 194 -7.01 9.43 2.20
N ARG A 195 -7.92 10.34 2.59
CA ARG A 195 -9.24 10.48 1.98
C ARG A 195 -9.14 10.87 0.50
N ILE A 196 -8.22 11.78 0.15
CA ILE A 196 -7.92 12.16 -1.24
C ILE A 196 -7.27 11.00 -1.99
N ALA A 197 -6.39 10.24 -1.36
CA ALA A 197 -5.85 9.02 -1.94
C ALA A 197 -6.95 7.98 -2.20
N ALA A 198 -7.96 7.87 -1.34
CA ALA A 198 -9.12 7.01 -1.58
C ALA A 198 -9.93 7.45 -2.81
N ILE A 199 -10.12 8.76 -3.02
CA ILE A 199 -10.71 9.29 -4.26
C ILE A 199 -9.87 8.89 -5.48
N ALA A 200 -8.54 9.03 -5.41
CA ALA A 200 -7.65 8.58 -6.47
C ALA A 200 -7.77 7.07 -6.74
N SER A 201 -7.88 6.25 -5.69
CA SER A 201 -8.10 4.81 -5.81
C SER A 201 -9.47 4.49 -6.43
N LEU A 202 -10.53 5.20 -6.07
CA LEU A 202 -11.87 5.03 -6.65
C LEU A 202 -11.87 5.30 -8.17
N LEU A 203 -11.17 6.34 -8.64
CA LEU A 203 -11.02 6.59 -10.09
C LEU A 203 -10.35 5.41 -10.83
N VAL A 204 -9.36 4.78 -10.19
CA VAL A 204 -8.69 3.61 -10.74
C VAL A 204 -9.62 2.39 -10.71
N VAL A 205 -10.33 2.16 -9.60
CA VAL A 205 -11.31 1.08 -9.49
C VAL A 205 -12.40 1.24 -10.55
N GLU A 206 -12.99 2.43 -10.70
CA GLU A 206 -14.02 2.71 -11.72
C GLU A 206 -13.52 2.39 -13.13
N LYS A 207 -12.27 2.79 -13.46
CA LYS A 207 -11.64 2.44 -14.74
C LYS A 207 -11.59 0.92 -14.94
N TYR A 208 -11.16 0.16 -13.94
CA TYR A 208 -11.06 -1.30 -14.06
C TYR A 208 -12.42 -2.01 -13.98
N SER A 209 -13.41 -1.47 -13.26
CA SER A 209 -14.79 -1.96 -13.27
C SER A 209 -15.38 -1.86 -14.67
N LYS A 210 -15.24 -0.69 -15.33
CA LYS A 210 -15.68 -0.51 -16.74
C LYS A 210 -15.00 -1.49 -17.70
N LEU A 211 -13.69 -1.73 -17.55
CA LEU A 211 -12.97 -2.70 -18.38
C LEU A 211 -13.42 -4.14 -18.12
N SER A 212 -13.75 -4.46 -16.87
CA SER A 212 -14.24 -5.78 -16.47
C SER A 212 -15.63 -6.06 -17.05
N ASP A 213 -16.52 -5.07 -17.06
CA ASP A 213 -17.86 -5.19 -17.66
C ASP A 213 -17.82 -5.46 -19.18
N LEU A 214 -16.81 -4.90 -19.87
CA LEU A 214 -16.62 -5.11 -21.30
C LEU A 214 -16.07 -6.50 -21.65
N SER A 215 -15.55 -7.24 -20.68
CA SER A 215 -14.96 -8.56 -20.89
C SER A 215 -15.96 -9.66 -20.55
N GLU A 216 -16.33 -10.46 -21.55
CA GLU A 216 -17.21 -11.62 -21.35
C GLU A 216 -16.60 -12.69 -20.42
N VAL A 217 -15.27 -12.72 -20.29
CA VAL A 217 -14.55 -13.70 -19.47
C VAL A 217 -15.04 -13.67 -18.02
N TYR A 218 -15.17 -12.48 -17.42
CA TYR A 218 -15.61 -12.34 -16.04
C TYR A 218 -17.09 -12.75 -15.88
N ARG A 219 -17.94 -12.37 -16.84
CA ARG A 219 -19.36 -12.75 -16.85
C ARG A 219 -19.56 -14.26 -16.96
N ILE A 220 -18.81 -14.92 -17.85
CA ILE A 220 -18.84 -16.37 -18.02
C ILE A 220 -18.33 -17.05 -16.74
N ALA A 221 -17.19 -16.62 -16.20
CA ALA A 221 -16.60 -17.21 -15.00
C ALA A 221 -17.52 -17.09 -13.77
N MET A 222 -18.16 -15.94 -13.56
CA MET A 222 -19.17 -15.77 -12.50
C MET A 222 -20.38 -16.69 -12.73
N GLY A 223 -20.89 -16.73 -13.97
CA GLY A 223 -22.03 -17.58 -14.32
C GLY A 223 -21.77 -19.08 -14.12
N THR A 224 -20.59 -19.58 -14.48
CA THR A 224 -20.21 -20.99 -14.31
C THR A 224 -19.92 -21.33 -12.85
N CYS A 225 -19.39 -20.41 -12.04
CA CYS A 225 -19.20 -20.65 -10.61
C CYS A 225 -20.54 -20.82 -9.87
N PHE A 226 -21.55 -20.03 -10.21
CA PHE A 226 -22.92 -20.19 -9.67
C PHE A 226 -23.60 -21.50 -10.08
N THR A 227 -23.28 -22.05 -11.25
CA THR A 227 -23.85 -23.34 -11.68
C THR A 227 -23.11 -24.52 -11.05
N PHE A 228 -21.79 -24.44 -10.85
CA PHE A 228 -21.02 -25.49 -10.17
C PHE A 228 -21.38 -25.67 -8.69
N THR A 229 -21.66 -24.58 -7.96
CA THR A 229 -22.11 -24.66 -6.55
C THR A 229 -23.52 -25.25 -6.42
N LYS A 230 -24.40 -25.07 -7.42
CA LYS A 230 -25.72 -25.74 -7.49
C LYS A 230 -25.66 -27.19 -7.97
N HIS A 231 -24.59 -27.59 -8.65
CA HIS A 231 -24.38 -28.94 -9.18
C HIS A 231 -23.21 -29.63 -8.47
N ARG A 232 -23.23 -29.70 -7.14
CA ARG A 232 -22.38 -30.63 -6.39
C ARG A 232 -23.05 -32.01 -6.41
N PRO A 233 -22.63 -32.98 -7.25
CA PRO A 233 -23.16 -34.34 -7.15
C PRO A 233 -22.82 -34.90 -5.76
N SER A 234 -23.80 -35.53 -5.13
CA SER A 234 -23.81 -36.02 -3.75
C SER A 234 -22.69 -37.03 -3.40
N HIS A 235 -21.85 -37.41 -4.37
CA HIS A 235 -20.80 -38.40 -4.20
C HIS A 235 -19.43 -37.82 -3.80
N LEU A 236 -19.29 -36.48 -3.75
CA LEU A 236 -18.04 -35.80 -3.33
C LEU A 236 -18.18 -35.05 -1.98
N ALA A 237 -19.27 -35.23 -1.24
CA ALA A 237 -19.44 -34.66 0.11
C ALA A 237 -18.66 -35.42 1.21
N ALA A 238 -17.83 -36.42 0.86
CA ALA A 238 -17.19 -37.33 1.81
C ALA A 238 -15.67 -37.13 1.97
N LEU A 239 -15.06 -36.08 1.41
CA LEU A 239 -13.65 -35.79 1.63
C LEU A 239 -13.42 -34.30 1.90
N GLN A 240 -13.23 -34.03 3.20
CA GLN A 240 -12.70 -32.83 3.88
C GLN A 240 -13.60 -31.58 3.95
#